data_AF-A0A059FXJ7-F1
#
_entry.id   AF-A0A059FXJ7-F1
#
_cell.length_a   1.000
_cell.length_b   1.000
_cell.length_c   1.000
_cell.angle_alpha   90.00
_cell.angle_beta   90.00
_cell.angle_gamma   90.00
#
_symmetry.space_group_name_H-M   'P 1'
#
loop_
_entity.id
_entity.type
_entity.pdbx_description
1 polymer ?
#
loop_
_entity_poly.entity_id
_entity_poly.type
_entity_poly.pdbx_seq_one_letter_code
_entity_poly.pdbx_strand_id
1 'polypeptide(L)'
;MSALPRKQAAQLKTLVGIKRQKAEQEMWLLQQDVRRIEQEIVQIGENLKALDQTGDDFDGSSLARRHGAVERMIAELGARKAALAARMQDLEAAREALKRVMHSQDRIGDL
;
A
#
# COMPACT_ATOMS: atom_id res chain seq x y z
N MET A 1 29.21 4.37 -34.28
CA MET A 1 27.98 4.06 -33.52
C MET A 1 27.18 3.07 -34.34
N SER A 2 27.06 1.81 -33.93
CA SER A 2 26.29 0.82 -34.70
C SER A 2 24.80 1.12 -34.53
N ALA A 3 24.13 1.52 -35.60
CA ALA A 3 22.69 1.66 -35.61
C ALA A 3 22.05 0.31 -35.25
N LEU A 4 21.25 0.29 -34.18
CA LEU A 4 20.47 -0.88 -33.79
C LEU A 4 19.55 -1.27 -34.96
N PRO A 5 19.48 -2.56 -35.35
CA PRO A 5 18.55 -3.01 -36.37
C PRO A 5 17.12 -2.59 -36.00
N ARG A 6 16.37 -2.00 -36.94
CA ARG A 6 14.99 -1.48 -36.69
C ARG A 6 14.07 -2.46 -35.94
N LYS A 7 14.22 -3.77 -36.19
CA LYS A 7 13.48 -4.82 -35.49
C LYS A 7 13.83 -4.91 -33.99
N GLN A 8 15.10 -4.76 -33.63
CA GLN A 8 15.56 -4.78 -32.24
C GLN A 8 15.12 -3.51 -31.49
N ALA A 9 15.17 -2.35 -32.15
CA ALA A 9 14.65 -1.11 -31.57
C ALA A 9 13.14 -1.17 -31.28
N ALA A 10 12.36 -1.75 -32.20
CA ALA A 10 10.92 -1.96 -32.00
C ALA A 10 10.63 -2.94 -30.83
N GLN A 11 11.35 -4.06 -30.75
CA GLN A 11 11.22 -5.01 -29.64
C GLN A 11 11.56 -4.38 -28.29
N LEU A 12 12.60 -3.54 -28.21
CA LEU A 12 12.97 -2.82 -27.01
C LEU A 12 11.89 -1.83 -26.58
N LYS A 13 11.30 -1.07 -27.54
CA LYS A 13 10.15 -0.18 -27.27
C LYS A 13 8.96 -0.94 -26.69
N THR A 14 8.59 -2.08 -27.27
CA THR A 14 7.50 -2.93 -26.75
C THR A 14 7.80 -3.45 -25.35
N LEU A 15 9.01 -3.95 -25.11
CA LEU A 15 9.40 -4.51 -23.82
C LEU A 15 9.40 -3.46 -22.70
N VAL A 16 9.85 -2.25 -22.97
CA VAL A 16 9.80 -1.14 -22.00
C VAL A 16 8.38 -0.65 -21.77
N GLY A 17 7.53 -0.61 -22.80
CA GLY A 17 6.10 -0.33 -22.65
C GLY A 17 5.40 -1.32 -21.70
N ILE A 18 5.65 -2.61 -21.87
CA ILE A 18 5.11 -3.65 -20.97
C ILE A 18 5.63 -3.47 -19.54
N LYS A 19 6.92 -3.19 -19.36
CA LYS A 19 7.51 -2.95 -18.04
C LYS A 19 6.89 -1.74 -17.35
N ARG A 20 6.60 -0.67 -18.09
CA ARG A 20 5.93 0.52 -17.58
C ARG A 20 4.52 0.19 -17.11
N GLN A 21 3.73 -0.47 -17.96
CA GLN A 21 2.37 -0.86 -17.62
C GLN A 21 2.33 -1.73 -16.36
N LYS A 22 3.28 -2.66 -16.21
CA LYS A 22 3.42 -3.48 -15.01
C LYS A 22 3.75 -2.64 -13.77
N ALA A 23 4.71 -1.72 -13.87
CA ALA A 23 5.07 -0.84 -12.74
C ALA A 23 3.92 0.10 -12.33
N GLU A 24 3.16 0.62 -13.30
CA GLU A 24 1.95 1.41 -13.03
C GLU A 24 0.87 0.58 -12.32
N GLN A 25 0.66 -0.66 -12.75
CA GLN A 25 -0.28 -1.59 -12.11
C GLN A 25 0.15 -1.92 -10.67
N GLU A 26 1.42 -2.22 -10.43
CA GLU A 26 1.97 -2.49 -9.10
C GLU A 26 1.77 -1.28 -8.17
N MET A 27 2.05 -0.06 -8.66
CA MET A 27 1.82 1.17 -7.91
C MET A 27 0.33 1.36 -7.57
N TRP A 28 -0.57 1.12 -8.53
CA TRP A 28 -2.01 1.24 -8.30
C TRP A 28 -2.52 0.25 -7.24
N LEU A 29 -2.05 -1.01 -7.28
CA LEU A 29 -2.39 -2.02 -6.28
C LEU A 29 -1.91 -1.63 -4.88
N LEU A 30 -0.67 -1.15 -4.76
CA LEU A 30 -0.12 -0.68 -3.49
C LEU A 30 -0.89 0.52 -2.94
N GLN A 31 -1.29 1.47 -3.78
CA GLN A 31 -2.13 2.59 -3.36
C GLN A 31 -3.50 2.14 -2.86
N GLN A 32 -4.11 1.14 -3.51
CA GLN A 32 -5.39 0.59 -3.07
C GLN A 32 -5.25 -0.10 -1.71
N ASP A 33 -4.18 -0.87 -1.51
CA ASP A 33 -3.89 -1.53 -0.24
C ASP A 33 -3.65 -0.54 0.90
N VAL A 34 -2.90 0.54 0.65
CA VAL A 34 -2.69 1.62 1.63
C VAL A 34 -4.03 2.20 2.06
N ARG A 35 -4.89 2.60 1.11
CA ARG A 35 -6.22 3.17 1.42
C ARG A 35 -7.09 2.19 2.21
N ARG A 36 -7.05 0.90 1.88
CA ARG A 36 -7.79 -0.13 2.60
C ARG A 36 -7.32 -0.24 4.05
N ILE A 37 -6.01 -0.27 4.29
CA ILE A 37 -5.45 -0.36 5.65
C ILE A 37 -5.77 0.90 6.45
N GLU A 38 -5.73 2.08 5.83
CA GLU A 38 -6.15 3.33 6.48
C GLU A 38 -7.61 3.29 6.92
N GLN A 39 -8.51 2.78 6.07
CA GLN A 39 -9.94 2.62 6.42
C GLN A 39 -10.14 1.64 7.58
N GLU A 40 -9.42 0.51 7.59
CA GLU A 40 -9.46 -0.46 8.69
C GLU A 40 -8.98 0.17 10.01
N ILE A 41 -7.92 0.98 9.98
CA ILE A 41 -7.41 1.72 11.14
C ILE A 41 -8.48 2.70 11.68
N VAL A 42 -9.13 3.45 10.79
CA VAL A 42 -10.21 4.37 11.17
C VAL A 42 -11.35 3.60 11.82
N GLN A 43 -11.80 2.49 11.22
CA GLN A 43 -12.89 1.68 11.75
C GLN A 43 -12.57 1.11 13.13
N ILE A 44 -11.36 0.59 13.35
CA ILE A 44 -10.93 0.10 14.67
C ILE A 44 -10.91 1.25 15.68
N GLY A 45 -10.45 2.44 15.28
CA GLY A 45 -10.47 3.64 16.12
C GLY A 45 -11.88 4.10 16.50
N GLU A 46 -12.84 4.04 15.59
CA GLU A 46 -14.25 4.34 15.86
C GLU A 46 -14.88 3.31 16.80
N ASN A 47 -14.60 2.02 16.61
CA ASN A 47 -15.06 0.95 17.48
C ASN A 47 -14.53 1.13 18.92
N LEU A 48 -13.26 1.51 19.07
CA LEU A 48 -12.69 1.82 20.38
C LEU A 48 -13.38 3.00 21.06
N LYS A 49 -13.72 4.06 20.32
CA LYS A 49 -14.46 5.22 20.87
C LYS A 49 -15.87 4.85 21.30
N ALA A 50 -16.58 4.05 20.52
CA ALA A 50 -17.92 3.56 20.87
C ALA A 50 -17.88 2.68 22.13
N LEU A 51 -16.83 1.87 22.27
CA LEU A 51 -16.56 1.08 23.47
C LEU A 51 -16.03 1.90 24.65
N ASP A 52 -15.79 3.20 24.53
CA ASP A 52 -15.47 4.07 25.67
C ASP A 52 -16.77 4.73 26.19
N GLN A 53 -17.61 5.19 25.26
CA GLN A 53 -18.88 5.88 25.54
C GLN A 53 -19.95 5.01 26.24
N THR A 54 -19.85 3.69 26.17
CA THR A 54 -20.81 2.74 26.77
C THR A 54 -20.48 2.41 28.24
N GLY A 55 -19.65 3.21 28.92
CA GLY A 55 -19.03 2.93 30.21
C GLY A 55 -19.92 2.93 31.45
N ASP A 56 -21.14 3.48 31.38
CA ASP A 56 -21.85 3.90 32.59
C ASP A 56 -22.65 2.81 33.35
N ASP A 57 -22.96 1.66 32.73
CA ASP A 57 -23.87 0.65 33.32
C ASP A 57 -23.34 -0.80 33.20
N PHE A 58 -22.30 -1.23 33.95
CA PHE A 58 -21.84 -2.63 33.83
C PHE A 58 -21.29 -3.33 35.08
N ASP A 59 -21.74 -4.58 35.25
CA ASP A 59 -21.29 -5.60 36.22
C ASP A 59 -19.87 -6.13 35.91
N GLY A 60 -19.15 -6.64 36.93
CA GLY A 60 -17.71 -6.96 36.88
C GLY A 60 -17.29 -7.97 35.81
N SER A 61 -18.20 -8.87 35.41
CA SER A 61 -17.98 -9.84 34.32
C SER A 61 -17.98 -9.19 32.92
N SER A 62 -18.71 -8.08 32.75
CA SER A 62 -18.74 -7.29 31.52
C SER A 62 -17.45 -6.47 31.36
N LEU A 63 -16.94 -5.92 32.47
CA LEU A 63 -15.68 -5.17 32.52
C LEU A 63 -14.47 -6.01 32.06
N ALA A 64 -14.32 -7.24 32.57
CA ALA A 64 -13.20 -8.11 32.19
C ALA A 64 -13.21 -8.48 30.69
N ARG A 65 -14.39 -8.76 30.12
CA ARG A 65 -14.55 -9.05 28.69
C ARG A 65 -14.27 -7.81 27.83
N ARG A 66 -14.73 -6.63 28.26
CA ARG A 66 -14.50 -5.36 27.58
C ARG A 66 -13.02 -5.01 27.58
N HIS A 67 -12.32 -5.15 28.71
CA HIS A 67 -10.87 -4.98 28.79
C HIS A 67 -10.12 -5.89 27.83
N GLY A 68 -10.40 -7.20 27.83
CA GLY A 68 -9.75 -8.13 26.91
C GLY A 68 -10.12 -7.93 25.44
N ALA A 69 -11.28 -7.34 25.13
CA ALA A 69 -11.63 -6.95 23.76
C ALA A 69 -10.88 -5.68 23.32
N VAL A 70 -10.78 -4.68 24.21
CA VAL A 70 -10.05 -3.42 23.97
C VAL A 70 -8.56 -3.69 23.76
N GLU A 71 -7.93 -4.51 24.59
CA GLU A 71 -6.51 -4.87 24.42
C GLU A 71 -6.25 -5.56 23.07
N ARG A 72 -7.15 -6.46 22.66
CA ARG A 72 -7.06 -7.10 21.34
C ARG A 72 -7.21 -6.09 20.19
N MET A 73 -8.15 -5.15 20.29
CA MET A 73 -8.33 -4.09 19.29
C MET A 73 -7.14 -3.13 19.23
N ILE A 74 -6.51 -2.81 20.36
CA ILE A 74 -5.28 -2.00 20.42
C ILE A 74 -4.12 -2.76 19.77
N ALA A 75 -3.96 -4.05 20.05
CA ALA A 75 -2.95 -4.88 19.41
C ALA A 75 -3.17 -4.98 17.90
N GLU A 76 -4.42 -5.18 17.46
CA GLU A 76 -4.77 -5.19 16.04
C GLU A 76 -4.47 -3.84 15.38
N LEU A 77 -4.83 -2.72 16.02
CA LEU A 77 -4.51 -1.38 15.55
C LEU A 77 -2.99 -1.18 15.38
N GLY A 78 -2.20 -1.67 16.33
CA GLY A 78 -0.73 -1.66 16.24
C GLY A 78 -0.22 -2.47 15.04
N ALA A 79 -0.74 -3.67 14.83
CA ALA A 79 -0.37 -4.51 13.70
C ALA A 79 -0.75 -3.86 12.35
N ARG A 80 -1.94 -3.25 12.26
CA ARG A 80 -2.38 -2.53 11.04
C ARG A 80 -1.53 -1.30 10.76
N LYS A 81 -1.12 -0.54 11.78
CA LYS A 81 -0.19 0.58 11.62
C LYS A 81 1.18 0.13 11.13
N ALA A 82 1.70 -0.98 11.65
CA ALA A 82 2.96 -1.55 11.16
C ALA A 82 2.84 -2.01 9.70
N ALA A 83 1.73 -2.67 9.34
CA ALA A 83 1.44 -3.06 7.96
C ALA A 83 1.34 -1.84 7.03
N LEU A 84 0.68 -0.75 7.48
CA LEU A 84 0.61 0.51 6.73
C LEU A 84 2.00 1.08 6.46
N ALA A 85 2.86 1.15 7.48
CA ALA A 85 4.22 1.65 7.34
C ALA A 85 5.04 0.83 6.33
N ALA A 86 4.93 -0.51 6.38
CA ALA A 86 5.57 -1.38 5.40
C ALA A 86 5.05 -1.13 3.98
N ARG A 87 3.73 -1.01 3.80
CA ARG A 87 3.12 -0.72 2.48
C ARG A 87 3.47 0.65 1.94
N MET A 88 3.66 1.65 2.80
CA MET A 88 4.15 2.96 2.39
C MET A 88 5.60 2.89 1.89
N GLN A 89 6.45 2.06 2.50
CA GLN A 89 7.81 1.82 2.01
C GLN A 89 7.79 1.10 0.64
N ASP A 90 6.94 0.08 0.49
CA ASP A 90 6.73 -0.61 -0.79
C ASP A 90 6.28 0.38 -1.88
N LEU A 91 5.37 1.30 -1.54
CA LEU A 91 4.86 2.31 -2.46
C LEU A 91 5.96 3.28 -2.93
N GLU A 92 6.83 3.72 -2.02
CA GLU A 92 7.95 4.59 -2.40
C GLU A 92 8.95 3.83 -3.28
N ALA A 93 9.23 2.57 -2.98
CA ALA A 93 10.07 1.72 -3.83
C ALA A 93 9.47 1.53 -5.24
N ALA A 94 8.15 1.29 -5.34
CA ALA A 94 7.43 1.19 -6.60
C ALA A 94 7.45 2.50 -7.39
N ARG A 95 7.34 3.64 -6.70
CA ARG A 95 7.46 4.97 -7.31
C ARG A 95 8.83 5.20 -7.92
N GLU A 96 9.89 4.83 -7.21
CA GLU A 96 11.26 4.92 -7.72
C GLU A 96 11.51 3.95 -8.89
N ALA A 97 10.92 2.76 -8.85
CA ALA A 97 10.97 1.82 -9.97
C ALA A 97 10.28 2.40 -11.22
N LEU A 98 9.09 2.99 -11.06
CA LEU A 98 8.36 3.63 -12.15
C LEU A 98 9.16 4.78 -12.78
N LYS A 99 9.77 5.66 -11.97
CA LYS A 99 10.65 6.74 -12.47
C LYS A 99 11.77 6.19 -13.35
N ARG A 100 12.45 5.12 -12.91
CA ARG A 100 13.53 4.49 -13.69
C ARG A 100 13.02 3.93 -15.01
N VAL A 101 11.84 3.31 -15.01
CA VAL A 101 11.23 2.77 -16.23
C VAL A 101 10.87 3.91 -17.21
N MET A 102 10.29 5.00 -16.72
CA MET A 102 10.00 6.18 -17.55
C MET A 102 11.27 6.76 -18.17
N HIS A 103 12.33 6.95 -17.37
CA HIS A 103 13.63 7.40 -17.90
C HIS A 103 14.23 6.45 -18.95
N SER A 104 14.05 5.13 -18.78
CA SER A 104 14.48 4.15 -19.77
C SER A 104 13.67 4.21 -21.07
N GLN A 105 12.39 4.56 -20.99
CA GLN A 105 11.51 4.75 -22.14
C GLN A 105 11.91 5.98 -22.94
N ASP A 106 12.19 7.10 -22.27
CA ASP A 106 12.60 8.35 -22.90
C ASP A 106 13.91 8.15 -23.69
N ARG A 107 14.90 7.48 -23.08
CA ARG A 107 16.18 7.16 -23.74
C ARG A 107 16.04 6.25 -24.96
N ILE A 108 15.03 5.40 -25.01
CA ILE A 108 14.74 4.56 -26.20
C ILE A 108 13.97 5.36 -27.25
N GLY A 109 13.26 6.42 -26.86
CA GLY A 109 12.68 7.39 -27.78
C GLY A 109 13.74 8.13 -28.61
N ASP A 110 14.90 8.40 -27.98
CA ASP A 110 16.05 9.10 -28.57
C ASP A 110 16.96 8.22 -29.46
N LEU A 111 16.72 6.89 -29.50
CA LEU A 111 17.45 5.90 -30.32
C LEU A 111 16.73 5.59 -31.64
#